data_AF-A0A355FCP4-F1
#
_entry.id   AF-A0A355FCP4-F1
#
_cell.length_a   1.000
_cell.length_b   1.000
_cell.length_c   1.000
_cell.angle_alpha   90.00
_cell.angle_beta   90.00
_cell.angle_gamma   90.00
#
_symmetry.space_group_name_H-M   'P 1'
#
loop_
_entity.id
_entity.type
_entity.pdbx_description
1 polymer ?
#
loop_
_entity_poly.entity_id
_entity_poly.type
_entity_poly.pdbx_seq_one_letter_code
_entity_poly.pdbx_strand_id
1 'polypeptide(L)'
;MLFAIVPRPSVLVVDPETSRRKELAQGLAELGYEAIPAIDAAQGGRFAAELGPGVIVASTSSVDGGGPALAELFAATVPARLLLLGRGEQEGLQLPEDVLFLNAAGLDGGELVRRIHLVLFGQEVGLEPDAELESLVGDFSLLPILDLLRSLQKAEATGRVLCAGGKIVLDRGRVVAAEAGRSTAVKAFCRLLRLDAGTFWVQLRAPDPAGPVPPAHEITQDLTSLVVFAIEDTVLDAPDPRCRLRVQVTPGFFETRFSPRQQALLTAIPAAGTVGRLLDRVAETDGQILRDLMGLRELGIVAVEEPYDFVRVITDSTSDLPPELARSHGIQVIPLQVHFGDRVFHDGVDLKPRDFYEMLEKGPVHPRTQPPSREDFLAAYGALAPTKDLLSIHLSEKLSQTVVHARAAVADGMASFQLVRGDSEPIVLQVVDGQSVSLGLGMLALFAARMARRGYEPGFIVERLEAMRSRIHVLFAVNTLEYLRRGGRIGKARAFFGSLLGIKPILGVVGGEVAAVDKVRGGRAAQPRLVELFKERVPATRPVIASIAHPRAPVWADRLRGLLGQAYTLSEVLVAEMGPVVGTHAGPGTVGAALFQPTDEEAPLVAPLAEPV
;
A
#
# COMPACT_ATOMS: atom_id res chain seq x y z
N MET A 1 -4.03 15.93 16.99
CA MET A 1 -5.35 16.61 17.08
C MET A 1 -6.25 15.71 17.92
N LEU A 2 -6.71 16.15 19.09
CA LEU A 2 -7.65 15.37 19.90
C LEU A 2 -8.97 15.26 19.11
N PHE A 3 -9.28 14.08 18.57
CA PHE A 3 -10.52 13.84 17.83
C PHE A 3 -11.70 13.98 18.80
N ALA A 4 -12.47 15.06 18.65
CA ALA A 4 -13.75 15.26 19.34
C ALA A 4 -14.67 14.06 19.13
N ILE A 5 -15.59 13.80 20.06
CA ILE A 5 -16.67 12.83 19.86
C ILE A 5 -17.52 13.38 18.71
N VAL A 6 -17.44 12.77 17.53
CA VAL A 6 -18.40 13.03 16.46
C VAL A 6 -19.69 12.33 16.89
N PRO A 7 -20.81 13.06 17.05
CA PRO A 7 -22.09 12.42 17.35
C PRO A 7 -22.42 11.42 16.24
N ARG A 8 -23.00 10.27 16.60
CA ARG A 8 -23.38 9.24 15.62
C ARG A 8 -24.23 9.86 14.52
N PRO A 9 -23.91 9.62 13.24
CA PRO A 9 -24.66 10.22 12.14
C PRO A 9 -26.11 9.72 12.14
N SER A 10 -27.07 10.63 11.99
CA SER A 10 -28.45 10.25 11.68
C SER A 10 -28.54 9.76 10.23
N VAL A 11 -29.50 8.87 9.98
CA VAL A 11 -29.64 8.15 8.71
C VAL A 11 -31.02 8.39 8.14
N LEU A 12 -31.09 8.96 6.95
CA LEU A 12 -32.34 9.09 6.21
C LEU A 12 -32.50 7.90 5.25
N VAL A 13 -33.55 7.11 5.43
CA VAL A 13 -33.85 5.94 4.60
C VAL A 13 -34.99 6.26 3.64
N VAL A 14 -34.65 6.47 2.36
CA VAL A 14 -35.59 6.85 1.28
C VAL A 14 -35.90 5.64 0.40
N ASP A 15 -36.97 4.93 0.72
CA ASP A 15 -37.31 3.68 0.05
C ASP A 15 -38.82 3.55 -0.13
N PRO A 16 -39.37 3.31 -1.34
CA PRO A 16 -40.80 3.11 -1.53
C PRO A 16 -41.31 1.83 -0.88
N GLU A 17 -40.45 0.82 -0.73
CA GLU A 17 -40.83 -0.48 -0.19
C GLU A 17 -41.00 -0.43 1.33
N THR A 18 -42.24 -0.57 1.80
CA THR A 18 -42.59 -0.37 3.22
C THR A 18 -41.98 -1.42 4.15
N SER A 19 -41.87 -2.67 3.71
CA SER A 19 -41.19 -3.76 4.45
C SER A 19 -39.72 -3.41 4.68
N ARG A 20 -38.98 -3.22 3.59
CA ARG A 20 -37.55 -2.93 3.63
C ARG A 20 -37.25 -1.65 4.40
N ARG A 21 -38.02 -0.56 4.17
CA ARG A 21 -37.86 0.71 4.90
C ARG A 21 -37.98 0.53 6.42
N LYS A 22 -38.95 -0.26 6.89
CA LYS A 22 -39.16 -0.53 8.32
C LYS A 22 -38.03 -1.37 8.90
N GLU A 23 -37.65 -2.44 8.20
CA GLU A 23 -36.58 -3.35 8.62
C GLU A 23 -35.24 -2.61 8.74
N LEU A 24 -34.90 -1.79 7.75
CA LEU A 24 -33.71 -0.94 7.79
C LEU A 24 -33.74 0.05 8.96
N ALA A 25 -34.84 0.77 9.14
CA ALA A 25 -34.97 1.75 10.21
C ALA A 25 -34.88 1.09 11.60
N GLN A 26 -35.52 -0.06 11.79
CA GLN A 26 -35.47 -0.80 13.04
C GLN A 26 -34.07 -1.35 13.32
N GLY A 27 -33.44 -2.03 12.36
CA GLY A 27 -32.12 -2.63 12.55
C GLY A 27 -31.04 -1.57 12.82
N LEU A 28 -31.11 -0.41 12.16
CA LEU A 28 -30.21 0.71 12.45
C LEU A 28 -30.46 1.32 13.84
N ALA A 29 -31.72 1.42 14.27
CA ALA A 29 -32.06 1.89 15.62
C ALA A 29 -31.57 0.93 16.72
N GLU A 30 -31.63 -0.39 16.50
CA GLU A 30 -31.09 -1.41 17.41
C GLU A 30 -29.56 -1.31 17.56
N LEU A 31 -28.86 -0.82 16.53
CA LEU A 31 -27.44 -0.49 16.56
C LEU A 31 -27.15 0.87 17.20
N GLY A 32 -28.19 1.63 17.56
CA GLY A 32 -28.10 2.95 18.21
C GLY A 32 -27.88 4.11 17.24
N TYR A 33 -28.37 4.01 16.00
CA TYR A 33 -28.45 5.11 15.04
C TYR A 33 -29.86 5.71 15.01
N GLU A 34 -29.95 7.03 14.82
CA GLU A 34 -31.23 7.69 14.56
C GLU A 34 -31.62 7.49 13.09
N ALA A 35 -32.57 6.59 12.83
CA ALA A 35 -33.04 6.28 11.49
C ALA A 35 -34.38 6.96 11.18
N ILE A 36 -34.41 7.80 10.14
CA ILE A 36 -35.55 8.59 9.70
C ILE A 36 -36.08 7.98 8.41
N PRO A 37 -37.27 7.34 8.40
CA PRO A 37 -37.84 6.75 7.20
C PRO A 37 -38.56 7.81 6.33
N ALA A 38 -38.31 7.79 5.03
CA ALA A 38 -39.03 8.56 4.01
C ALA A 38 -39.54 7.64 2.88
N ILE A 39 -40.74 7.92 2.39
CA ILE A 39 -41.43 7.08 1.41
C ILE A 39 -40.97 7.33 -0.03
N ASP A 40 -40.50 8.54 -0.33
CA ASP A 40 -40.10 8.97 -1.67
C ASP A 40 -39.02 10.06 -1.61
N ALA A 41 -38.42 10.38 -2.76
CA ALA A 41 -37.37 11.40 -2.86
C ALA A 41 -37.84 12.80 -2.48
N ALA A 42 -39.12 13.14 -2.70
CA ALA A 42 -39.63 14.46 -2.36
C ALA A 42 -39.72 14.66 -0.84
N GLN A 43 -40.21 13.65 -0.10
CA GLN A 43 -40.18 13.62 1.35
C GLN A 43 -38.74 13.54 1.86
N GLY A 44 -37.90 12.72 1.23
CA GLY A 44 -36.48 12.60 1.55
C GLY A 44 -35.76 13.94 1.45
N GLY A 45 -35.94 14.69 0.35
CA GLY A 45 -35.32 16.00 0.15
C GLY A 45 -35.73 17.03 1.20
N ARG A 46 -37.02 17.05 1.59
CA ARG A 46 -37.48 17.91 2.70
C ARG A 46 -36.82 17.54 4.02
N PHE A 47 -36.81 16.26 4.37
CA PHE A 47 -36.18 15.79 5.61
C PHE A 47 -34.67 16.04 5.61
N ALA A 48 -34.00 15.85 4.47
CA ALA A 48 -32.58 16.13 4.33
C ALA A 48 -32.27 17.62 4.58
N ALA A 49 -33.06 18.52 4.01
CA ALA A 49 -32.90 19.96 4.19
C ALA A 49 -33.21 20.44 5.62
N GLU A 50 -34.18 19.83 6.29
CA GLU A 50 -34.58 20.21 7.65
C GLU A 50 -33.68 19.61 8.74
N LEU A 51 -33.27 18.35 8.58
CA LEU A 51 -32.61 17.57 9.62
C LEU A 51 -31.10 17.44 9.42
N GLY A 52 -30.59 17.65 8.20
CA GLY A 52 -29.17 17.52 7.87
C GLY A 52 -28.57 16.15 8.24
N PRO A 53 -29.12 15.03 7.74
CA PRO A 53 -28.65 13.70 8.10
C PRO A 53 -27.20 13.47 7.69
N GLY A 54 -26.46 12.64 8.42
CA GLY A 54 -25.06 12.32 8.08
C GLY A 54 -24.92 11.35 6.90
N VAL A 55 -25.91 10.48 6.71
CA VAL A 55 -26.02 9.55 5.58
C VAL A 55 -27.45 9.50 5.05
N ILE A 56 -27.57 9.48 3.73
CA ILE A 56 -28.82 9.17 3.04
C ILE A 56 -28.67 7.80 2.36
N VAL A 57 -29.59 6.89 2.65
CA VAL A 57 -29.72 5.60 1.96
C VAL A 57 -30.96 5.66 1.11
N ALA A 58 -30.83 5.51 -0.21
CA ALA A 58 -31.97 5.58 -1.13
C ALA A 58 -31.99 4.41 -2.12
N SER A 59 -33.17 3.86 -2.41
CA SER A 59 -33.29 2.87 -3.50
C SER A 59 -33.15 3.56 -4.86
N THR A 60 -32.53 2.94 -5.86
CA THR A 60 -32.45 3.54 -7.21
C THR A 60 -33.83 3.78 -7.83
N SER A 61 -34.82 2.96 -7.48
CA SER A 61 -36.24 3.19 -7.84
C SER A 61 -36.88 4.41 -7.17
N SER A 62 -36.30 4.93 -6.10
CA SER A 62 -36.77 6.16 -5.44
C SER A 62 -36.30 7.42 -6.17
N VAL A 63 -35.26 7.31 -7.01
CA VAL A 63 -34.49 8.47 -7.50
C VAL A 63 -34.42 8.59 -9.02
N ASP A 64 -35.15 7.75 -9.77
CA ASP A 64 -35.24 7.70 -11.24
C ASP A 64 -33.97 8.17 -11.98
N GLY A 65 -33.05 7.24 -12.23
CA GLY A 65 -32.04 7.34 -13.29
C GLY A 65 -31.03 8.50 -13.19
N GLY A 66 -30.81 9.10 -12.02
CA GLY A 66 -29.85 10.21 -11.85
C GLY A 66 -30.37 11.56 -12.34
N GLY A 67 -31.69 11.74 -12.41
CA GLY A 67 -32.35 12.99 -12.77
C GLY A 67 -32.41 14.03 -11.63
N PRO A 68 -33.34 15.00 -11.69
CA PRO A 68 -33.45 16.11 -10.73
C PRO A 68 -33.63 15.66 -9.27
N ALA A 69 -34.28 14.52 -9.02
CA ALA A 69 -34.46 13.97 -7.67
C ALA A 69 -33.13 13.56 -7.01
N LEU A 70 -32.18 13.02 -7.78
CA LEU A 70 -30.84 12.70 -7.27
C LEU A 70 -30.10 13.99 -6.96
N ALA A 71 -30.20 14.98 -7.86
CA ALA A 71 -29.58 16.29 -7.67
C ALA A 71 -30.15 17.05 -6.46
N GLU A 72 -31.44 16.92 -6.16
CA GLU A 72 -32.07 17.49 -4.95
C GLU A 72 -31.53 16.86 -3.67
N LEU A 73 -31.47 15.53 -3.63
CA LEU A 73 -30.85 14.83 -2.50
C LEU A 73 -29.37 15.21 -2.39
N PHE A 74 -28.63 15.25 -3.51
CA PHE A 74 -27.23 15.66 -3.54
C PHE A 74 -27.00 17.10 -3.08
N ALA A 75 -27.85 18.03 -3.50
CA ALA A 75 -27.76 19.44 -3.12
C ALA A 75 -28.03 19.66 -1.63
N ALA A 76 -28.86 18.82 -1.01
CA ALA A 76 -29.08 18.81 0.43
C ALA A 76 -27.93 18.15 1.23
N THR A 77 -27.04 17.40 0.57
CA THR A 77 -26.03 16.54 1.20
C THR A 77 -24.65 17.18 1.39
N VAL A 78 -24.54 18.50 1.57
CA VAL A 78 -23.23 19.08 1.95
C VAL A 78 -23.17 19.16 3.48
N PRO A 79 -22.55 18.19 4.21
CA PRO A 79 -21.55 17.19 3.76
C PRO A 79 -21.97 15.70 3.88
N ALA A 80 -23.27 15.36 3.91
CA ALA A 80 -23.76 13.99 4.01
C ALA A 80 -23.33 13.04 2.87
N ARG A 81 -23.10 11.75 3.16
CA ARG A 81 -22.83 10.73 2.12
C ARG A 81 -24.14 10.15 1.57
N LEU A 82 -24.21 9.90 0.26
CA LEU A 82 -25.33 9.20 -0.40
C LEU A 82 -24.96 7.75 -0.73
N LEU A 83 -25.76 6.79 -0.26
CA LEU A 83 -25.71 5.38 -0.63
C LEU A 83 -26.94 5.01 -1.44
N LEU A 84 -26.74 4.52 -2.66
CA LEU A 84 -27.80 4.00 -3.52
C LEU A 84 -27.88 2.48 -3.45
N LEU A 85 -29.09 1.97 -3.20
CA LEU A 85 -29.44 0.55 -3.24
C LEU A 85 -30.01 0.22 -4.63
N GLY A 86 -29.19 -0.36 -5.49
CA GLY A 86 -29.54 -0.71 -6.87
C GLY A 86 -29.91 -2.18 -7.06
N ARG A 87 -30.28 -2.54 -8.29
CA ARG A 87 -30.65 -3.91 -8.67
C ARG A 87 -29.59 -4.63 -9.51
N GLY A 88 -28.56 -3.92 -9.95
CA GLY A 88 -27.43 -4.50 -10.68
C GLY A 88 -26.25 -3.54 -10.82
N GLU A 89 -25.05 -4.10 -10.99
CA GLU A 89 -23.79 -3.34 -10.99
C GLU A 89 -23.70 -2.26 -12.08
N GLN A 90 -24.38 -2.45 -13.21
CA GLN A 90 -24.38 -1.51 -14.35
C GLN A 90 -24.97 -0.14 -13.96
N GLU A 91 -25.94 -0.10 -13.04
CA GLU A 91 -26.52 1.14 -12.52
C GLU A 91 -25.46 1.99 -11.81
N GLY A 92 -24.49 1.34 -11.15
CA GLY A 92 -23.43 2.00 -10.40
C GLY A 92 -22.31 2.61 -11.25
N LEU A 93 -22.12 2.15 -12.50
CA LEU A 93 -20.98 2.57 -13.32
C LEU A 93 -21.07 4.03 -13.80
N GLN A 94 -22.28 4.55 -13.97
CA GLN A 94 -22.52 5.92 -14.43
C GLN A 94 -22.61 6.92 -13.28
N LEU A 95 -22.62 6.45 -12.03
CA LEU A 95 -22.71 7.32 -10.87
C LEU A 95 -21.42 8.12 -10.66
N PRO A 96 -21.52 9.33 -10.09
CA PRO A 96 -20.39 10.05 -9.55
C PRO A 96 -19.58 9.21 -8.54
N GLU A 97 -18.29 9.53 -8.37
CA GLU A 97 -17.37 8.74 -7.54
C GLU A 97 -17.67 8.83 -6.05
N ASP A 98 -18.26 9.93 -5.63
CA ASP A 98 -18.70 10.29 -4.28
C ASP A 98 -20.05 9.66 -3.89
N VAL A 99 -20.76 9.05 -4.85
CA VAL A 99 -21.96 8.24 -4.53
C VAL A 99 -21.54 6.83 -4.23
N LEU A 100 -21.91 6.31 -3.06
CA LEU A 100 -21.79 4.89 -2.74
C LEU A 100 -22.92 4.11 -3.43
N PHE A 101 -22.63 2.89 -3.85
CA PHE A 101 -23.58 2.03 -4.52
C PHE A 101 -23.48 0.62 -3.98
N LEU A 102 -24.62 0.02 -3.65
CA LEU A 102 -24.74 -1.37 -3.25
C LEU A 102 -25.73 -2.07 -4.19
N ASN A 103 -25.31 -3.18 -4.78
CA ASN A 103 -26.23 -4.07 -5.44
C ASN A 103 -27.03 -4.82 -4.35
N ALA A 104 -28.28 -4.41 -4.14
CA ALA A 104 -29.15 -4.97 -3.11
C ALA A 104 -29.87 -6.25 -3.56
N ALA A 105 -29.70 -6.67 -4.82
CA ALA A 105 -30.38 -7.85 -5.34
C ALA A 105 -29.92 -9.13 -4.61
N GLY A 106 -30.87 -9.81 -3.97
CA GLY A 106 -30.62 -11.07 -3.26
C GLY A 106 -30.12 -10.92 -1.82
N LEU A 107 -29.97 -9.70 -1.31
CA LEU A 107 -29.66 -9.45 0.10
C LEU A 107 -30.95 -9.38 0.93
N ASP A 108 -30.95 -9.99 2.12
CA ASP A 108 -32.01 -9.79 3.11
C ASP A 108 -31.80 -8.48 3.88
N GLY A 109 -32.79 -8.06 4.68
CA GLY A 109 -32.69 -6.79 5.39
C GLY A 109 -31.65 -6.78 6.50
N GLY A 110 -31.35 -7.92 7.12
CA GLY A 110 -30.26 -8.05 8.10
C GLY A 110 -28.89 -7.77 7.47
N GLU A 111 -28.64 -8.33 6.28
CA GLU A 111 -27.43 -8.07 5.52
C GLU A 111 -27.37 -6.62 5.02
N LEU A 112 -28.49 -6.06 4.55
CA LEU A 112 -28.53 -4.64 4.18
C LEU A 112 -28.21 -3.72 5.36
N VAL A 113 -28.78 -3.98 6.54
CA VAL A 113 -28.45 -3.24 7.78
C VAL A 113 -26.96 -3.36 8.08
N ARG A 114 -26.37 -4.56 7.96
CA ARG A 114 -24.93 -4.77 8.17
C ARG A 114 -24.07 -3.94 7.21
N ARG A 115 -24.41 -3.92 5.91
CA ARG A 115 -23.70 -3.12 4.89
C ARG A 115 -23.82 -1.62 5.15
N ILE A 116 -25.01 -1.15 5.51
CA ILE A 116 -25.24 0.27 5.83
C ILE A 116 -24.50 0.66 7.12
N HIS A 117 -24.52 -0.21 8.14
CA HIS A 117 -23.77 0.00 9.37
C HIS A 117 -22.27 0.17 9.10
N LEU A 118 -21.69 -0.61 8.18
CA LEU A 118 -20.30 -0.42 7.79
C LEU A 118 -20.03 0.98 7.24
N VAL A 119 -20.92 1.52 6.40
CA VAL A 119 -20.78 2.89 5.85
C VAL A 119 -20.81 3.94 6.95
N LEU A 120 -21.73 3.80 7.90
CA LEU A 120 -21.89 4.71 9.04
C LEU A 120 -20.68 4.65 9.96
N PHE A 121 -20.27 3.43 10.33
CA PHE A 121 -19.09 3.20 11.15
C PHE A 121 -17.83 3.75 10.48
N GLY A 122 -17.71 3.59 9.15
CA GLY A 122 -16.66 4.19 8.35
C GLY A 122 -16.59 5.71 8.49
N GLN A 123 -17.73 6.41 8.44
CA GLN A 123 -17.76 7.85 8.69
C GLN A 123 -17.29 8.22 10.10
N GLU A 124 -17.69 7.46 11.12
CA GLU A 124 -17.30 7.71 12.51
C GLU A 124 -15.79 7.60 12.73
N VAL A 125 -15.14 6.65 12.05
CA VAL A 125 -13.69 6.39 12.19
C VAL A 125 -12.84 7.02 11.07
N GLY A 126 -13.44 7.76 10.14
CA GLY A 126 -12.74 8.43 9.06
C GLY A 126 -12.20 7.50 7.96
N LEU A 127 -12.87 6.38 7.73
CA LEU A 127 -12.55 5.42 6.67
C LEU A 127 -13.67 5.34 5.63
N GLU A 128 -13.30 4.82 4.46
CA GLU A 128 -14.21 4.58 3.36
C GLU A 128 -14.39 3.07 3.16
N PRO A 129 -15.61 2.61 2.82
CA PRO A 129 -15.87 1.21 2.54
C PRO A 129 -15.28 0.77 1.18
N ASP A 130 -15.01 -0.53 1.03
CA ASP A 130 -14.71 -1.14 -0.26
C ASP A 130 -15.93 -1.09 -1.22
N ALA A 131 -15.72 -1.50 -2.46
CA ALA A 131 -16.75 -1.41 -3.50
C ALA A 131 -18.01 -2.25 -3.19
N GLU A 132 -17.85 -3.33 -2.42
CA GLU A 132 -18.92 -4.25 -2.05
C GLU A 132 -19.55 -3.92 -0.68
N LEU A 133 -19.01 -2.93 0.03
CA LEU A 133 -19.35 -2.59 1.41
C LEU A 133 -19.18 -3.79 2.37
N GLU A 134 -18.15 -4.63 2.15
CA GLU A 134 -17.80 -5.74 3.05
C GLU A 134 -16.88 -5.28 4.19
N SER A 135 -15.96 -4.38 3.86
CA SER A 135 -14.86 -3.93 4.71
C SER A 135 -14.63 -2.44 4.56
N LEU A 136 -14.08 -1.79 5.59
CA LEU A 136 -13.47 -0.47 5.45
C LEU A 136 -12.04 -0.63 4.96
N VAL A 137 -11.59 0.25 4.07
CA VAL A 137 -10.25 0.18 3.48
C VAL A 137 -9.45 1.41 3.86
N GLY A 138 -8.17 1.20 4.17
CA GLY A 138 -7.21 2.28 4.33
C GLY A 138 -5.80 1.85 3.98
N ASP A 139 -4.85 2.76 4.17
CA ASP A 139 -3.42 2.49 4.04
C ASP A 139 -2.69 3.01 5.28
N PHE A 140 -1.74 2.24 5.81
CA PHE A 140 -0.97 2.63 7.00
C PHE A 140 -0.08 3.86 6.78
N SER A 141 0.27 4.20 5.52
CA SER A 141 0.99 5.44 5.21
C SER A 141 0.13 6.69 5.43
N LEU A 142 -1.19 6.54 5.35
CA LEU A 142 -2.18 7.61 5.52
C LEU A 142 -2.72 7.64 6.95
N LEU A 143 -3.07 6.47 7.47
CA LEU A 143 -3.58 6.28 8.83
C LEU A 143 -2.71 5.23 9.54
N PRO A 144 -1.70 5.67 10.31
CA PRO A 144 -0.84 4.75 11.06
C PRO A 144 -1.64 3.79 11.93
N ILE A 145 -1.19 2.54 12.02
CA ILE A 145 -1.90 1.45 12.69
C ILE A 145 -2.31 1.79 14.14
N LEU A 146 -1.49 2.54 14.88
CA LEU A 146 -1.81 2.95 16.25
C LEU A 146 -3.00 3.91 16.31
N ASP A 147 -3.07 4.86 15.36
CA ASP A 147 -4.18 5.82 15.30
C ASP A 147 -5.47 5.14 14.84
N LEU A 148 -5.37 4.16 13.94
CA LEU A 148 -6.47 3.26 13.59
C LEU A 148 -6.98 2.52 14.84
N LEU A 149 -6.10 1.83 15.57
CA LEU A 149 -6.49 1.04 16.74
C LEU A 149 -7.12 1.90 17.84
N ARG A 150 -6.62 3.12 18.06
CA ARG A 150 -7.24 4.08 19.00
C ARG A 150 -8.65 4.48 18.56
N SER A 151 -8.85 4.71 17.26
CA SER A 151 -10.15 5.07 16.70
C SER A 151 -11.15 3.92 16.86
N LEU A 152 -10.71 2.69 16.55
CA LEU A 152 -11.51 1.48 16.72
C LEU A 152 -11.81 1.18 18.20
N GLN A 153 -10.87 1.45 19.10
CA GLN A 153 -11.08 1.32 20.55
C GLN A 153 -12.15 2.31 21.04
N LYS A 154 -12.07 3.58 20.62
CA LYS A 154 -13.03 4.61 20.97
C LYS A 154 -14.44 4.29 20.47
N ALA A 155 -14.54 3.63 19.31
CA ALA A 155 -15.80 3.21 18.71
C ALA A 155 -16.28 1.82 19.18
N GLU A 156 -15.61 1.21 20.17
CA GLU A 156 -15.93 -0.13 20.71
C GLU A 156 -16.07 -1.23 19.63
N ALA A 157 -15.23 -1.16 18.59
CA ALA A 157 -15.32 -2.04 17.43
C ALA A 157 -15.13 -3.52 17.80
N THR A 158 -15.97 -4.40 17.24
CA THR A 158 -15.80 -5.85 17.30
C THR A 158 -15.62 -6.39 15.89
N GLY A 159 -14.53 -7.11 15.63
CA GLY A 159 -14.17 -7.51 14.28
C GLY A 159 -12.69 -7.83 14.11
N ARG A 160 -12.17 -7.56 12.91
CA ARG A 160 -10.75 -7.77 12.59
C ARG A 160 -10.20 -6.68 11.69
N VAL A 161 -8.94 -6.34 11.91
CA VAL A 161 -8.10 -5.58 10.98
C VAL A 161 -7.25 -6.59 10.23
N LEU A 162 -7.31 -6.60 8.91
CA LEU A 162 -6.52 -7.44 8.01
C LEU A 162 -5.51 -6.58 7.27
N CYS A 163 -4.31 -7.08 7.04
CA CYS A 163 -3.32 -6.47 6.14
C CYS A 163 -2.43 -7.55 5.54
N ALA A 164 -1.55 -7.19 4.59
CA ALA A 164 -0.61 -8.15 4.00
C ALA A 164 0.31 -8.81 5.06
N GLY A 165 0.63 -8.09 6.14
CA GLY A 165 1.47 -8.59 7.23
C GLY A 165 0.77 -9.52 8.21
N GLY A 166 -0.57 -9.61 8.19
CA GLY A 166 -1.32 -10.43 9.13
C GLY A 166 -2.68 -9.86 9.54
N LYS A 167 -3.13 -10.16 10.76
CA LYS A 167 -4.42 -9.69 11.28
C LYS A 167 -4.40 -9.35 12.77
N ILE A 168 -5.27 -8.43 13.16
CA ILE A 168 -5.57 -8.07 14.56
C ILE A 168 -7.06 -8.32 14.80
N VAL A 169 -7.39 -9.03 15.87
CA VAL A 169 -8.79 -9.31 16.27
C VAL A 169 -9.19 -8.38 17.41
N LEU A 170 -10.37 -7.79 17.28
CA LEU A 170 -10.94 -6.83 18.23
C LEU A 170 -12.24 -7.37 18.84
N ASP A 171 -12.37 -7.25 20.16
CA ASP A 171 -13.62 -7.45 20.91
C ASP A 171 -13.91 -6.18 21.73
N ARG A 172 -15.01 -5.49 21.40
CA ARG A 172 -15.43 -4.23 22.04
C ARG A 172 -14.27 -3.23 22.20
N GLY A 173 -13.52 -3.03 21.11
CA GLY A 173 -12.39 -2.12 21.05
C GLY A 173 -11.08 -2.64 21.66
N ARG A 174 -11.08 -3.82 22.29
CA ARG A 174 -9.86 -4.44 22.85
C ARG A 174 -9.20 -5.37 21.85
N VAL A 175 -7.88 -5.30 21.75
CA VAL A 175 -7.07 -6.27 20.99
C VAL A 175 -7.03 -7.58 21.78
N VAL A 176 -7.63 -8.64 21.23
CA VAL A 176 -7.74 -9.96 21.90
C VAL A 176 -6.87 -11.04 21.26
N ALA A 177 -6.48 -10.85 20.00
CA ALA A 177 -5.54 -11.72 19.30
C ALA A 177 -4.84 -10.94 18.17
N ALA A 178 -3.66 -11.41 17.77
CA ALA A 178 -2.93 -10.90 16.61
C ALA A 178 -2.15 -12.05 15.96
N GLU A 179 -2.02 -12.03 14.64
CA GLU A 179 -1.24 -12.99 13.85
C GLU A 179 -0.38 -12.22 12.85
N ALA A 180 0.90 -12.57 12.72
CA ALA A 180 1.84 -11.97 11.77
C ALA A 180 2.80 -13.03 11.23
N GLY A 181 2.56 -13.49 10.00
CA GLY A 181 3.20 -14.68 9.46
C GLY A 181 2.93 -15.89 10.35
N ARG A 182 3.98 -16.50 10.92
CA ARG A 182 3.88 -17.63 11.87
C ARG A 182 3.76 -17.21 13.34
N SER A 183 3.91 -15.91 13.64
CA SER A 183 3.84 -15.41 15.01
C SER A 183 2.39 -15.13 15.41
N THR A 184 2.09 -15.30 16.69
CA THR A 184 0.78 -14.99 17.29
C THR A 184 0.92 -14.08 18.53
N ALA A 185 -0.21 -13.69 19.12
CA ALA A 185 -0.30 -12.91 20.36
C ALA A 185 0.55 -11.63 20.37
N VAL A 186 1.20 -11.31 21.49
CA VAL A 186 1.95 -10.04 21.69
C VAL A 186 3.07 -9.87 20.67
N LYS A 187 3.78 -10.96 20.32
CA LYS A 187 4.85 -10.91 19.30
C LYS A 187 4.32 -10.50 17.94
N ALA A 188 3.19 -11.09 17.51
CA ALA A 188 2.53 -10.70 16.28
C ALA A 188 2.08 -9.24 16.32
N PHE A 189 1.50 -8.80 17.43
CA PHE A 189 1.13 -7.40 17.62
C PHE A 189 2.32 -6.45 17.45
N CYS A 190 3.46 -6.75 18.10
CA CYS A 190 4.69 -5.95 17.97
C CYS A 190 5.18 -5.88 16.52
N ARG A 191 5.11 -6.99 15.76
CA ARG A 191 5.47 -7.01 14.32
C ARG A 191 4.54 -6.14 13.49
N LEU A 192 3.22 -6.26 13.69
CA LEU A 192 2.24 -5.47 12.94
C LEU A 192 2.32 -3.98 13.27
N LEU A 193 2.66 -3.61 14.51
CA LEU A 193 2.80 -2.21 14.90
C LEU A 193 3.99 -1.50 14.24
N ARG A 194 4.94 -2.24 13.65
CA ARG A 194 6.09 -1.71 12.90
C ARG A 194 5.80 -1.48 11.42
N LEU A 195 4.59 -1.79 10.95
CA LEU A 195 4.20 -1.52 9.57
C LEU A 195 3.91 -0.03 9.41
N ASP A 196 4.72 0.64 8.61
CA ASP A 196 4.58 2.08 8.33
C ASP A 196 3.81 2.37 7.03
N ALA A 197 3.50 1.34 6.23
CA ALA A 197 2.77 1.45 4.98
C ALA A 197 2.02 0.15 4.64
N GLY A 198 1.06 0.26 3.72
CA GLY A 198 0.37 -0.88 3.12
C GLY A 198 -1.12 -0.88 3.41
N THR A 199 -1.88 -1.47 2.49
CA THR A 199 -3.33 -1.54 2.56
C THR A 199 -3.80 -2.41 3.72
N PHE A 200 -4.83 -1.94 4.42
CA PHE A 200 -5.53 -2.70 5.44
C PHE A 200 -7.04 -2.69 5.21
N TRP A 201 -7.71 -3.69 5.79
CA TRP A 201 -9.16 -3.84 5.79
C TRP A 201 -9.69 -3.98 7.20
N VAL A 202 -10.71 -3.21 7.57
CA VAL A 202 -11.45 -3.42 8.81
C VAL A 202 -12.77 -4.12 8.48
N GLN A 203 -12.93 -5.32 9.02
CA GLN A 203 -14.15 -6.11 8.89
C GLN A 203 -14.86 -6.18 10.23
N LEU A 204 -16.05 -5.60 10.29
CA LEU A 204 -16.90 -5.65 11.47
C LEU A 204 -17.58 -7.02 11.56
N ARG A 205 -17.63 -7.58 12.76
CA ARG A 205 -18.45 -8.76 13.02
C ARG A 205 -19.91 -8.33 13.11
N ALA A 206 -20.82 -9.10 12.52
CA ALA A 206 -22.24 -8.92 12.77
C ALA A 206 -22.49 -9.05 14.30
N PRO A 207 -23.36 -8.20 14.89
CA PRO A 207 -23.78 -8.40 16.26
C PRO A 207 -24.67 -9.64 16.31
N ASP A 208 -24.06 -10.80 16.51
CA ASP A 208 -24.75 -12.07 16.70
C ASP A 208 -24.80 -12.38 18.20
N PRO A 209 -25.95 -12.20 18.87
CA PRO A 209 -26.10 -12.54 20.28
C PRO A 209 -26.06 -14.05 20.57
N ALA A 210 -26.12 -14.91 19.54
CA ALA A 210 -26.11 -16.37 19.66
C ALA A 210 -24.89 -17.03 18.96
N GLY A 211 -23.98 -16.24 18.39
CA GLY A 211 -22.86 -16.70 17.58
C GLY A 211 -21.73 -17.35 18.38
N PRO A 212 -20.83 -18.11 17.73
CA PRO A 212 -19.80 -18.89 18.41
C PRO A 212 -18.95 -18.00 19.32
N VAL A 213 -18.65 -18.55 20.49
CA VAL A 213 -17.80 -18.03 21.58
C VAL A 213 -16.68 -17.14 21.02
N PRO A 214 -16.44 -15.93 21.59
CA PRO A 214 -15.30 -15.11 21.19
C PRO A 214 -14.03 -15.97 21.14
N PRO A 215 -13.13 -15.79 20.15
CA PRO A 215 -11.86 -16.52 20.15
C PRO A 215 -11.19 -16.32 21.51
N ALA A 216 -10.57 -17.38 22.04
CA ALA A 216 -9.88 -17.30 23.33
C ALA A 216 -8.96 -16.07 23.33
N HIS A 217 -9.03 -15.25 24.39
CA HIS A 217 -8.20 -14.07 24.50
C HIS A 217 -6.74 -14.51 24.67
N GLU A 218 -5.99 -14.52 23.57
CA GLU A 218 -4.54 -14.74 23.58
C GLU A 218 -3.80 -13.53 24.16
N ILE A 219 -4.41 -12.35 24.01
CA ILE A 219 -3.90 -11.07 24.52
C ILE A 219 -4.87 -10.57 25.58
N THR A 220 -4.34 -10.31 26.79
CA THR A 220 -5.12 -9.84 27.94
C THR A 220 -4.75 -8.42 28.36
N GLN A 221 -3.65 -7.89 27.83
CA GLN A 221 -3.15 -6.55 28.10
C GLN A 221 -3.99 -5.49 27.40
N ASP A 222 -4.08 -4.31 28.00
CA ASP A 222 -4.70 -3.15 27.34
C ASP A 222 -3.81 -2.59 26.22
N LEU A 223 -4.40 -1.74 25.37
CA LEU A 223 -3.69 -1.16 24.23
C LEU A 223 -2.46 -0.35 24.67
N THR A 224 -2.53 0.36 25.80
CA THR A 224 -1.40 1.14 26.33
C THR A 224 -0.22 0.22 26.64
N SER A 225 -0.45 -0.88 27.35
CA SER A 225 0.57 -1.87 27.71
C SER A 225 1.16 -2.54 26.48
N LEU A 226 0.32 -2.88 25.49
CA LEU A 226 0.77 -3.44 24.21
C LEU A 226 1.66 -2.48 23.43
N VAL A 227 1.34 -1.19 23.44
CA VAL A 227 2.16 -0.15 22.80
C VAL A 227 3.50 -0.01 23.51
N VAL A 228 3.54 -0.05 24.85
CA VAL A 228 4.80 -0.06 25.60
C VAL A 228 5.64 -1.26 25.18
N PHE A 229 5.07 -2.46 25.14
CA PHE A 229 5.79 -3.65 24.69
C PHE A 229 6.33 -3.51 23.27
N ALA A 230 5.57 -2.99 22.33
CA ALA A 230 6.04 -2.81 20.95
C ALA A 230 7.19 -1.79 20.84
N ILE A 231 7.15 -0.71 21.64
CA ILE A 231 8.24 0.26 21.72
C ILE A 231 9.50 -0.41 22.29
N GLU A 232 9.38 -1.12 23.42
CA GLU A 232 10.48 -1.85 24.06
C GLU A 232 11.01 -3.01 23.19
N ASP A 233 10.18 -3.54 22.30
CA ASP A 233 10.56 -4.61 21.37
C ASP A 233 11.40 -4.10 20.20
N THR A 234 11.44 -2.78 19.97
CA THR A 234 12.25 -2.19 18.91
C THR A 234 13.74 -2.24 19.28
N VAL A 235 14.57 -2.75 18.37
CA VAL A 235 16.02 -2.84 18.53
C VAL A 235 16.68 -2.01 17.44
N LEU A 236 17.40 -0.97 17.85
CA LEU A 236 18.23 -0.16 16.96
C LEU A 236 19.41 -1.03 16.46
N ASP A 237 19.76 -0.88 15.19
CA ASP A 237 20.85 -1.63 14.53
C ASP A 237 20.67 -3.16 14.58
N ALA A 238 19.42 -3.62 14.54
CA ALA A 238 19.11 -5.03 14.42
C ALA A 238 19.81 -5.63 13.17
N PRO A 239 20.49 -6.79 13.29
CA PRO A 239 21.06 -7.45 12.12
C PRO A 239 19.99 -7.76 11.09
N ASP A 240 20.35 -7.66 9.82
CA ASP A 240 19.46 -8.00 8.72
C ASP A 240 18.89 -9.42 8.95
N PRO A 241 17.56 -9.64 8.85
CA PRO A 241 16.95 -10.96 9.02
C PRO A 241 17.57 -12.06 8.12
N ARG A 242 18.28 -11.67 7.06
CA ARG A 242 18.95 -12.57 6.14
C ARG A 242 20.35 -12.99 6.62
N CYS A 243 20.91 -12.34 7.64
CA CYS A 243 22.23 -12.70 8.17
C CYS A 243 22.26 -14.16 8.63
N ARG A 244 23.33 -14.87 8.30
CA ARG A 244 23.56 -16.26 8.74
C ARG A 244 24.06 -16.27 10.17
N LEU A 245 23.61 -17.26 10.92
CA LEU A 245 23.98 -17.44 12.31
C LEU A 245 24.84 -18.69 12.47
N ARG A 246 25.95 -18.56 13.20
CA ARG A 246 26.79 -19.69 13.59
C ARG A 246 27.16 -19.58 15.06
N VAL A 247 26.93 -20.65 15.81
CA VAL A 247 27.45 -20.77 17.18
C VAL A 247 28.94 -21.06 17.10
N GLN A 248 29.74 -20.28 17.82
CA GLN A 248 31.18 -20.46 17.95
C GLN A 248 31.47 -21.11 19.30
N VAL A 249 32.12 -22.27 19.27
CA VAL A 249 32.59 -22.96 20.47
C VAL A 249 33.98 -22.41 20.80
N THR A 250 34.01 -21.31 21.55
CA THR A 250 35.25 -20.67 22.05
C THR A 250 35.46 -21.03 23.53
N PRO A 251 36.65 -20.82 24.12
CA PRO A 251 36.84 -21.00 25.57
C PRO A 251 35.83 -20.21 26.42
N GLY A 252 35.51 -18.98 25.99
CA GLY A 252 34.49 -18.13 26.63
C GLY A 252 33.07 -18.72 26.62
N PHE A 253 32.77 -19.67 25.72
CA PHE A 253 31.51 -20.40 25.73
C PHE A 253 31.33 -21.22 27.01
N PHE A 254 32.39 -21.85 27.51
CA PHE A 254 32.34 -22.72 28.70
C PHE A 254 32.39 -21.94 30.01
N GLU A 255 32.91 -20.71 29.97
CA GLU A 255 33.03 -19.83 31.13
C GLU A 255 31.78 -18.95 31.34
N THR A 256 30.96 -18.78 30.31
CA THR A 256 29.76 -17.96 30.35
C THR A 256 28.59 -18.71 30.98
N ARG A 257 27.92 -18.09 31.97
CA ARG A 257 26.62 -18.56 32.47
C ARG A 257 25.50 -17.96 31.64
N PHE A 258 24.92 -18.76 30.77
CA PHE A 258 23.80 -18.34 29.92
C PHE A 258 22.48 -18.29 30.70
N SER A 259 21.69 -17.25 30.45
CA SER A 259 20.29 -17.18 30.90
C SER A 259 19.45 -18.29 30.24
N PRO A 260 18.29 -18.70 30.80
CA PRO A 260 17.41 -19.67 30.16
C PRO A 260 17.03 -19.30 28.72
N ARG A 261 16.82 -18.01 28.44
CA ARG A 261 16.50 -17.49 27.11
C ARG A 261 17.69 -17.61 26.15
N GLN A 262 18.89 -17.29 26.61
CA GLN A 262 20.13 -17.50 25.83
C GLN A 262 20.38 -18.99 25.53
N GLN A 263 20.10 -19.89 26.48
CA GLN A 263 20.22 -21.34 26.25
C GLN A 263 19.23 -21.83 25.18
N ALA A 264 17.98 -21.35 25.23
CA ALA A 264 16.98 -21.64 24.20
C ALA A 264 17.42 -21.13 22.82
N LEU A 265 17.96 -19.91 22.75
CA LEU A 265 18.49 -19.33 21.51
C LEU A 265 19.66 -20.14 20.95
N LEU A 266 20.66 -20.48 21.76
CA LEU A 266 21.81 -21.29 21.33
C LEU A 266 21.39 -22.65 20.78
N THR A 267 20.32 -23.24 21.34
CA THR A 267 19.75 -24.50 20.86
C THR A 267 19.00 -24.33 19.54
N ALA A 268 18.33 -23.20 19.33
CA ALA A 268 17.55 -22.93 18.12
C ALA A 268 18.41 -22.49 16.93
N ILE A 269 19.54 -21.81 17.16
CA ILE A 269 20.40 -21.24 16.10
C ILE A 269 20.81 -22.26 15.02
N PRO A 270 21.30 -23.48 15.34
CA PRO A 270 21.73 -24.43 14.31
C PRO A 270 20.60 -24.85 13.35
N ALA A 271 19.36 -24.95 13.86
CA ALA A 271 18.19 -25.29 13.06
C ALA A 271 17.59 -24.09 12.32
N ALA A 272 17.74 -22.89 12.88
CA ALA A 272 17.31 -21.65 12.25
C ALA A 272 18.21 -21.28 11.07
N GLY A 273 19.53 -21.23 11.27
CA GLY A 273 20.52 -20.88 10.23
C GLY A 273 20.58 -19.39 9.86
N THR A 274 19.47 -18.64 9.98
CA THR A 274 19.42 -17.18 9.76
C THR A 274 18.70 -16.45 10.89
N VAL A 275 18.91 -15.14 11.00
CA VAL A 275 18.23 -14.27 11.97
C VAL A 275 16.72 -14.36 11.84
N GLY A 276 16.15 -14.19 10.64
CA GLY A 276 14.70 -14.20 10.43
C GLY A 276 14.05 -15.53 10.82
N ARG A 277 14.67 -16.66 10.46
CA ARG A 277 14.18 -17.98 10.89
C ARG A 277 14.28 -18.18 12.39
N LEU A 278 15.31 -17.63 13.03
CA LEU A 278 15.42 -17.66 14.49
C LEU A 278 14.27 -16.87 15.11
N LEU A 279 13.99 -15.67 14.58
CA LEU A 279 12.86 -14.86 15.00
C LEU A 279 11.55 -15.62 14.86
N ASP A 280 11.32 -16.38 13.79
CA ASP A 280 10.06 -17.12 13.62
C ASP A 280 9.95 -18.40 14.46
N ARG A 281 11.06 -19.00 14.88
CA ARG A 281 11.07 -20.28 15.61
C ARG A 281 10.96 -20.12 17.13
N VAL A 282 11.35 -18.97 17.64
CA VAL A 282 11.44 -18.71 19.08
C VAL A 282 10.21 -17.93 19.53
N ALA A 283 9.63 -18.27 20.67
CA ALA A 283 8.32 -17.76 21.10
C ALA A 283 8.38 -16.32 21.63
N GLU A 284 9.52 -15.95 22.22
CA GLU A 284 9.81 -14.60 22.72
C GLU A 284 9.69 -13.54 21.64
N THR A 285 9.49 -12.28 22.04
CA THR A 285 9.33 -11.18 21.08
C THR A 285 10.63 -10.93 20.30
N ASP A 286 10.52 -10.34 19.11
CA ASP A 286 11.68 -10.19 18.22
C ASP A 286 12.79 -9.38 18.88
N GLY A 287 12.47 -8.32 19.62
CA GLY A 287 13.44 -7.50 20.33
C GLY A 287 14.14 -8.22 21.47
N GLN A 288 13.44 -9.10 22.19
CA GLN A 288 14.05 -9.95 23.22
C GLN A 288 15.07 -10.90 22.59
N ILE A 289 14.71 -11.52 21.46
CA ILE A 289 15.58 -12.42 20.71
C ILE A 289 16.81 -11.67 20.18
N LEU A 290 16.60 -10.51 19.56
CA LEU A 290 17.67 -9.72 18.95
C LEU A 290 18.65 -9.18 19.99
N ARG A 291 18.20 -8.70 21.15
CA ARG A 291 19.07 -8.24 22.24
C ARG A 291 19.96 -9.35 22.77
N ASP A 292 19.38 -10.52 23.02
CA ASP A 292 20.15 -11.68 23.49
C ASP A 292 21.13 -12.16 22.41
N LEU A 293 20.72 -12.18 21.14
CA LEU A 293 21.57 -12.52 20.01
C LEU A 293 22.76 -11.55 19.90
N MET A 294 22.52 -10.25 20.03
CA MET A 294 23.57 -9.22 19.99
C MET A 294 24.52 -9.37 21.19
N GLY A 295 24.01 -9.63 22.39
CA GLY A 295 24.86 -9.93 23.54
C GLY A 295 25.73 -11.17 23.34
N LEU A 296 25.18 -12.25 22.76
CA LEU A 296 25.96 -13.44 22.40
C LEU A 296 27.00 -13.16 21.30
N ARG A 297 26.71 -12.24 20.38
CA ARG A 297 27.67 -11.78 19.36
C ARG A 297 28.82 -11.01 19.98
N GLU A 298 28.54 -10.10 20.90
CA GLU A 298 29.56 -9.33 21.63
C GLU A 298 30.50 -10.23 22.45
N LEU A 299 29.98 -11.33 22.98
CA LEU A 299 30.78 -12.35 23.69
C LEU A 299 31.58 -13.27 22.75
N GLY A 300 31.46 -13.13 21.43
CA GLY A 300 32.11 -14.01 20.45
C GLY A 300 31.56 -15.44 20.46
N ILE A 301 30.33 -15.63 20.92
CA ILE A 301 29.65 -16.93 21.03
C ILE A 301 28.78 -17.19 19.81
N VAL A 302 28.27 -16.14 19.17
CA VAL A 302 27.51 -16.23 17.92
C VAL A 302 28.13 -15.31 16.88
N ALA A 303 28.48 -15.87 15.72
CA ALA A 303 28.81 -15.09 14.54
C ALA A 303 27.53 -14.77 13.76
N VAL A 304 27.41 -13.51 13.35
CA VAL A 304 26.36 -13.00 12.46
C VAL A 304 27.03 -12.59 11.16
N GLU A 305 26.87 -13.38 10.12
CA GLU A 305 27.50 -13.19 8.81
C GLU A 305 26.50 -12.52 7.86
N GLU A 306 26.91 -11.42 7.22
CA GLU A 306 26.09 -10.71 6.23
C GLU A 306 25.66 -11.64 5.06
N PRO A 307 24.50 -11.40 4.44
CA PRO A 307 24.05 -12.19 3.31
C PRO A 307 25.03 -12.10 2.13
N TYR A 308 25.24 -13.22 1.43
CA TYR A 308 25.99 -13.30 0.18
C TYR A 308 25.20 -12.67 -0.98
N ASP A 309 25.00 -11.36 -0.95
CA ASP A 309 24.55 -10.61 -2.13
C ASP A 309 25.76 -9.88 -2.70
N PHE A 310 26.43 -10.44 -3.70
CA PHE A 310 27.56 -9.76 -4.37
C PHE A 310 27.12 -8.54 -5.17
N VAL A 311 25.87 -8.55 -5.66
CA VAL A 311 25.27 -7.45 -6.41
C VAL A 311 24.28 -6.67 -5.54
N ARG A 312 24.44 -5.36 -5.48
CA ARG A 312 23.52 -4.43 -4.81
C ARG A 312 22.70 -3.67 -5.85
N VAL A 313 21.39 -3.68 -5.69
CA VAL A 313 20.48 -2.90 -6.55
C VAL A 313 20.28 -1.52 -5.95
N ILE A 314 20.41 -0.50 -6.79
CA ILE A 314 20.16 0.90 -6.47
C ILE A 314 19.02 1.37 -7.38
N THR A 315 18.07 2.11 -6.83
CA THR A 315 17.03 2.79 -7.61
C THR A 315 16.78 4.18 -7.05
N ASP A 316 15.80 4.89 -7.57
CA ASP A 316 15.41 6.21 -7.10
C ASP A 316 14.00 6.21 -6.48
N SER A 317 13.65 7.27 -5.77
CA SER A 317 12.38 7.35 -5.02
C SER A 317 11.14 7.21 -5.89
N THR A 318 11.25 7.47 -7.20
CA THR A 318 10.11 7.33 -8.12
C THR A 318 9.81 5.88 -8.49
N SER A 319 10.54 4.91 -7.93
CA SER A 319 10.17 3.49 -7.99
C SER A 319 8.89 3.19 -7.20
N ASP A 320 8.48 4.08 -6.30
CA ASP A 320 7.34 3.95 -5.38
C ASP A 320 7.36 2.63 -4.58
N LEU A 321 8.55 2.03 -4.41
CA LEU A 321 8.69 0.83 -3.59
C LEU A 321 8.46 1.19 -2.12
N PRO A 322 7.62 0.44 -1.39
CA PRO A 322 7.52 0.60 0.06
C PRO A 322 8.91 0.46 0.72
N PRO A 323 9.28 1.34 1.67
CA PRO A 323 10.62 1.34 2.27
C PRO A 323 11.03 0.00 2.88
N GLU A 324 10.10 -0.73 3.50
CA GLU A 324 10.31 -2.03 4.12
C GLU A 324 10.58 -3.10 3.05
N LEU A 325 9.88 -3.00 1.91
CA LEU A 325 10.07 -3.90 0.78
C LEU A 325 11.43 -3.67 0.12
N ALA A 326 11.81 -2.41 -0.09
CA ALA A 326 13.15 -2.05 -0.58
C ALA A 326 14.24 -2.57 0.37
N ARG A 327 14.11 -2.30 1.68
CA ARG A 327 15.08 -2.74 2.71
C ARG A 327 15.23 -4.26 2.76
N SER A 328 14.12 -5.01 2.78
CA SER A 328 14.13 -6.49 2.84
C SER A 328 14.71 -7.15 1.59
N HIS A 329 14.69 -6.47 0.45
CA HIS A 329 15.35 -6.89 -0.79
C HIS A 329 16.77 -6.33 -0.93
N GLY A 330 17.23 -5.55 0.05
CA GLY A 330 18.54 -4.89 -0.01
C GLY A 330 18.63 -3.83 -1.10
N ILE A 331 17.53 -3.23 -1.53
CA ILE A 331 17.50 -2.18 -2.55
C ILE A 331 17.82 -0.84 -1.89
N GLN A 332 18.83 -0.14 -2.38
CA GLN A 332 19.14 1.23 -1.98
C GLN A 332 18.30 2.20 -2.81
N VAL A 333 17.53 3.08 -2.17
CA VAL A 333 16.74 4.11 -2.84
C VAL A 333 17.40 5.47 -2.66
N ILE A 334 17.65 6.17 -3.77
CA ILE A 334 18.20 7.54 -3.77
C ILE A 334 17.04 8.53 -3.94
N PRO A 335 16.82 9.45 -2.98
CA PRO A 335 15.66 10.35 -3.03
C PRO A 335 15.81 11.40 -4.12
N LEU A 336 14.74 11.62 -4.89
CA LEU A 336 14.57 12.84 -5.68
C LEU A 336 14.08 13.99 -4.79
N GLN A 337 14.20 15.22 -5.29
CA GLN A 337 13.81 16.41 -4.53
C GLN A 337 12.48 16.98 -5.00
N VAL A 338 11.69 17.48 -4.05
CA VAL A 338 10.45 18.25 -4.28
C VAL A 338 10.62 19.65 -3.72
N HIS A 339 10.33 20.65 -4.54
CA HIS A 339 10.50 22.07 -4.25
C HIS A 339 9.13 22.74 -4.15
N PHE A 340 8.79 23.25 -2.96
CA PHE A 340 7.63 24.11 -2.74
C PHE A 340 8.11 25.55 -2.49
N GLY A 341 8.20 26.34 -3.56
CA GLY A 341 8.85 27.65 -3.49
C GLY A 341 10.34 27.47 -3.20
N ASP A 342 10.81 28.06 -2.11
CA ASP A 342 12.21 27.98 -1.67
C ASP A 342 12.49 26.78 -0.74
N ARG A 343 11.45 26.03 -0.35
CA ARG A 343 11.59 24.86 0.52
C ARG A 343 11.88 23.62 -0.31
N VAL A 344 12.97 22.95 0.01
CA VAL A 344 13.40 21.69 -0.62
C VAL A 344 13.14 20.53 0.33
N PHE A 345 12.60 19.47 -0.23
CA PHE A 345 12.33 18.22 0.46
C PHE A 345 12.88 17.04 -0.34
N HIS A 346 13.14 15.93 0.35
CA HIS A 346 13.56 14.65 -0.19
C HIS A 346 12.42 13.65 -0.12
N ASP A 347 12.06 13.15 -1.29
CA ASP A 347 10.96 12.22 -1.52
C ASP A 347 11.13 10.92 -0.72
N GLY A 348 10.14 10.61 0.12
CA GLY A 348 10.14 9.42 0.99
C GLY A 348 11.02 9.54 2.23
N VAL A 349 11.81 10.61 2.37
CA VAL A 349 12.71 10.83 3.52
C VAL A 349 12.10 11.83 4.49
N ASP A 350 12.12 13.12 4.14
CA ASP A 350 11.60 14.22 4.98
C ASP A 350 10.23 14.73 4.52
N LEU A 351 9.75 14.26 3.36
CA LEU A 351 8.40 14.50 2.86
C LEU A 351 7.72 13.19 2.53
N LYS A 352 6.76 12.81 3.38
CA LYS A 352 5.94 11.61 3.19
C LYS A 352 4.76 11.91 2.25
N PRO A 353 4.23 10.89 1.54
CA PRO A 353 3.11 11.08 0.61
C PRO A 353 1.91 11.81 1.22
N ARG A 354 1.51 11.43 2.44
CA ARG A 354 0.42 12.09 3.19
C ARG A 354 0.60 13.61 3.26
N ASP A 355 1.73 14.07 3.78
CA ASP A 355 2.02 15.51 3.97
C ASP A 355 2.11 16.22 2.61
N PHE A 356 2.72 15.57 1.62
CA PHE A 356 2.84 16.10 0.26
C PHE A 356 1.47 16.38 -0.37
N TYR A 357 0.55 15.42 -0.35
CA TYR A 357 -0.75 15.61 -0.99
C TYR A 357 -1.61 16.63 -0.24
N GLU A 358 -1.52 16.70 1.08
CA GLU A 358 -2.14 17.79 1.85
C GLU A 358 -1.60 19.17 1.43
N MET A 359 -0.28 19.30 1.24
CA MET A 359 0.35 20.52 0.74
C MET A 359 -0.03 20.83 -0.72
N LEU A 360 -0.13 19.81 -1.58
CA LEU A 360 -0.46 19.97 -2.99
C LEU A 360 -1.89 20.48 -3.21
N GLU A 361 -2.84 19.99 -2.41
CA GLU A 361 -4.27 20.32 -2.55
C GLU A 361 -4.63 21.65 -1.89
N LYS A 362 -4.05 21.94 -0.71
CA LYS A 362 -4.37 23.14 0.07
C LYS A 362 -3.42 24.32 -0.18
N GLY A 363 -2.23 24.03 -0.72
CA GLY A 363 -1.16 25.02 -0.88
C GLY A 363 -1.35 25.91 -2.11
N PRO A 364 -0.95 27.19 -2.06
CA PRO A 364 -1.02 28.10 -3.21
C PRO A 364 0.11 27.88 -4.22
N VAL A 365 1.18 27.16 -3.84
CA VAL A 365 2.37 26.95 -4.66
C VAL A 365 2.36 25.54 -5.23
N HIS A 366 2.38 25.46 -6.57
CA HIS A 366 2.54 24.18 -7.26
C HIS A 366 4.02 23.73 -7.18
N PRO A 367 4.29 22.48 -6.77
CA PRO A 367 5.66 22.01 -6.58
C PRO A 367 6.41 21.81 -7.90
N ARG A 368 7.74 21.77 -7.81
CA ARG A 368 8.64 21.34 -8.89
C ARG A 368 9.50 20.19 -8.38
N THR A 369 10.00 19.35 -9.28
CA THR A 369 10.83 18.20 -8.91
C THR A 369 12.22 18.33 -9.52
N GLN A 370 13.24 17.84 -8.81
CA GLN A 370 14.61 17.76 -9.30
C GLN A 370 15.17 16.33 -9.16
N PRO A 371 15.96 15.85 -10.14
CA PRO A 371 16.67 14.57 -10.02
C PRO A 371 17.69 14.63 -8.87
N PRO A 372 18.17 13.48 -8.36
CA PRO A 372 19.30 13.48 -7.44
C PRO A 372 20.52 14.07 -8.13
N SER A 373 21.39 14.72 -7.37
CA SER A 373 22.65 15.26 -7.89
C SER A 373 23.62 14.14 -8.25
N ARG A 374 24.63 14.46 -9.05
CA ARG A 374 25.74 13.54 -9.32
C ARG A 374 26.47 13.16 -8.02
N GLU A 375 26.60 14.11 -7.11
CA GLU A 375 27.26 13.96 -5.82
C GLU A 375 26.50 12.96 -4.92
N ASP A 376 25.17 12.94 -4.97
CA ASP A 376 24.34 11.95 -4.27
C ASP A 376 24.65 10.53 -4.76
N PHE A 377 24.80 10.35 -6.08
CA PHE A 377 25.19 9.07 -6.67
C PHE A 377 26.62 8.67 -6.31
N LEU A 378 27.58 9.60 -6.35
CA LEU A 378 28.97 9.33 -5.96
C LEU A 378 29.05 8.84 -4.51
N ALA A 379 28.31 9.47 -3.60
CA ALA A 379 28.24 9.07 -2.20
C ALA A 379 27.63 7.66 -2.04
N ALA A 380 26.50 7.39 -2.70
CA ALA A 380 25.83 6.10 -2.63
C ALA A 380 26.69 4.96 -3.21
N TYR A 381 27.32 5.18 -4.36
CA TYR A 381 28.22 4.19 -4.98
C TYR A 381 29.47 3.96 -4.13
N GLY A 382 30.09 5.02 -3.61
CA GLY A 382 31.29 4.93 -2.78
C GLY A 382 31.08 4.13 -1.49
N ALA A 383 29.88 4.19 -0.91
CA ALA A 383 29.54 3.41 0.29
C ALA A 383 29.42 1.89 0.03
N LEU A 384 29.10 1.48 -1.19
CA LEU A 384 28.78 0.08 -1.55
C LEU A 384 29.87 -0.61 -2.37
N ALA A 385 30.56 0.16 -3.22
CA ALA A 385 31.64 -0.27 -4.10
C ALA A 385 32.75 -1.11 -3.46
N PRO A 386 33.14 -0.91 -2.17
CA PRO A 386 34.22 -1.70 -1.57
C PRO A 386 33.90 -3.20 -1.46
N THR A 387 32.62 -3.57 -1.41
CA THR A 387 32.21 -4.97 -1.13
C THR A 387 31.18 -5.53 -2.10
N LYS A 388 30.68 -4.71 -3.04
CA LYS A 388 29.56 -5.06 -3.92
C LYS A 388 29.80 -4.59 -5.35
N ASP A 389 29.34 -5.40 -6.30
CA ASP A 389 28.96 -4.91 -7.62
C ASP A 389 27.61 -4.21 -7.54
N LEU A 390 27.35 -3.28 -8.44
CA LEU A 390 26.26 -2.34 -8.33
C LEU A 390 25.44 -2.31 -9.62
N LEU A 391 24.12 -2.40 -9.47
CA LEU A 391 23.17 -2.26 -10.55
C LEU A 391 22.22 -1.10 -10.24
N SER A 392 22.40 0.02 -10.92
CA SER A 392 21.68 1.27 -10.66
C SER A 392 20.57 1.48 -11.70
N ILE A 393 19.33 1.20 -11.34
CA ILE A 393 18.15 1.18 -12.23
C ILE A 393 17.25 2.36 -11.90
N HIS A 394 17.02 3.24 -12.87
CA HIS A 394 16.32 4.50 -12.63
C HIS A 394 15.14 4.72 -13.56
N LEU A 395 14.28 5.68 -13.21
CA LEU A 395 13.19 6.10 -14.06
C LEU A 395 13.66 6.53 -15.45
N SER A 396 12.72 6.49 -16.39
CA SER A 396 12.94 6.83 -17.79
C SER A 396 13.77 8.11 -17.96
N GLU A 397 14.86 8.01 -18.73
CA GLU A 397 15.69 9.16 -19.13
C GLU A 397 14.90 10.23 -19.89
N LYS A 398 13.75 9.85 -20.48
CA LYS A 398 12.84 10.78 -21.15
C LYS A 398 11.95 11.59 -20.20
N LEU A 399 11.85 11.20 -18.93
CA LEU A 399 11.08 11.88 -17.90
C LEU A 399 11.98 12.69 -16.94
N SER A 400 13.24 12.26 -16.77
CA SER A 400 14.18 12.84 -15.82
C SER A 400 15.65 12.69 -16.25
N GLN A 401 16.50 13.59 -15.76
CA GLN A 401 17.96 13.52 -15.93
C GLN A 401 18.64 12.56 -14.93
N THR A 402 17.89 11.84 -14.10
CA THR A 402 18.42 10.92 -13.08
C THR A 402 19.43 9.91 -13.66
N VAL A 403 19.08 9.25 -14.78
CA VAL A 403 19.98 8.31 -15.47
C VAL A 403 21.26 9.00 -15.95
N VAL A 404 21.15 10.23 -16.46
CA VAL A 404 22.29 11.02 -16.94
C VAL A 404 23.24 11.34 -15.78
N HIS A 405 22.70 11.79 -14.64
CA HIS A 405 23.49 12.08 -13.43
C HIS A 405 24.16 10.82 -12.87
N ALA A 406 23.43 9.69 -12.84
CA ALA A 406 23.97 8.40 -12.43
C ALA A 406 25.15 7.98 -13.32
N ARG A 407 25.03 8.06 -14.66
CA ARG A 407 26.13 7.75 -15.59
C ARG A 407 27.32 8.68 -15.43
N ALA A 408 27.09 9.98 -15.19
CA ALA A 408 28.16 10.94 -14.93
C ALA A 408 28.93 10.58 -13.64
N ALA A 409 28.23 10.19 -12.58
CA ALA A 409 28.86 9.73 -11.33
C ALA A 409 29.71 8.47 -11.54
N VAL A 410 29.30 7.56 -12.41
CA VAL A 410 30.12 6.39 -12.79
C VAL A 410 31.39 6.83 -13.50
N ALA A 411 31.28 7.69 -14.51
CA ALA A 411 32.42 8.18 -15.27
C ALA A 411 33.46 8.88 -14.38
N ASP A 412 33.00 9.68 -13.42
CA ASP A 412 33.87 10.43 -12.51
C ASP A 412 34.43 9.56 -11.36
N GLY A 413 33.64 8.63 -10.84
CA GLY A 413 33.95 7.88 -9.61
C GLY A 413 34.65 6.55 -9.80
N MET A 414 34.57 5.92 -10.99
CA MET A 414 34.98 4.52 -11.21
C MET A 414 36.41 4.21 -10.75
N ALA A 415 37.38 5.07 -11.07
CA ALA A 415 38.77 4.87 -10.66
C ALA A 415 38.94 4.88 -9.13
N SER A 416 38.21 5.76 -8.43
CA SER A 416 38.22 5.83 -6.98
C SER A 416 37.56 4.60 -6.36
N PHE A 417 36.43 4.15 -6.92
CA PHE A 417 35.73 2.95 -6.47
C PHE A 417 36.60 1.69 -6.61
N GLN A 418 37.30 1.54 -7.73
CA GLN A 418 38.25 0.45 -7.94
C GLN A 418 39.39 0.50 -6.93
N LEU A 419 39.95 1.69 -6.67
CA LEU A 419 41.07 1.85 -5.74
C LEU A 419 40.68 1.44 -4.31
N VAL A 420 39.45 1.75 -3.87
CA VAL A 420 38.96 1.34 -2.54
C VAL A 420 38.67 -0.16 -2.48
N ARG A 421 38.22 -0.78 -3.58
CA ARG A 421 38.02 -2.24 -3.68
C ARG A 421 39.35 -3.01 -3.67
N GLY A 422 40.47 -2.34 -3.97
CA GLY A 422 41.82 -2.88 -3.98
C GLY A 422 42.11 -3.78 -5.19
N ASP A 423 43.10 -4.67 -5.04
CA ASP A 423 43.53 -5.63 -6.08
C ASP A 423 42.55 -6.81 -6.27
N SER A 424 41.34 -6.71 -5.70
CA SER A 424 40.24 -7.62 -5.95
C SER A 424 39.78 -7.54 -7.41
N GLU A 425 38.87 -8.42 -7.82
CA GLU A 425 38.25 -8.35 -9.16
C GLU A 425 37.69 -6.95 -9.48
N PRO A 426 37.71 -6.53 -10.77
CA PRO A 426 37.20 -5.23 -11.19
C PRO A 426 35.77 -5.00 -10.71
N ILE A 427 35.49 -3.81 -10.18
CA ILE A 427 34.11 -3.45 -9.81
C ILE A 427 33.22 -3.40 -11.05
N VAL A 428 32.08 -4.08 -10.99
CA VAL A 428 31.02 -3.94 -11.99
C VAL A 428 29.98 -2.97 -11.45
N LEU A 429 29.84 -1.82 -12.11
CA LEU A 429 28.80 -0.84 -11.84
C LEU A 429 28.10 -0.52 -13.16
N GLN A 430 26.82 -0.89 -13.27
CA GLN A 430 26.02 -0.65 -14.47
C GLN A 430 24.82 0.24 -14.15
N VAL A 431 24.58 1.25 -15.00
CA VAL A 431 23.42 2.14 -14.93
C VAL A 431 22.41 1.75 -16.00
N VAL A 432 21.18 1.44 -15.58
CA VAL A 432 20.08 0.99 -16.44
C VAL A 432 19.01 2.08 -16.52
N ASP A 433 18.66 2.46 -17.74
CA ASP A 433 17.44 3.23 -18.01
C ASP A 433 16.23 2.28 -17.96
N GLY A 434 15.41 2.40 -16.91
CA GLY A 434 14.24 1.56 -16.71
C GLY A 434 13.13 1.79 -17.73
N GLN A 435 13.14 2.92 -18.47
CA GLN A 435 12.09 3.31 -19.42
C GLN A 435 10.67 3.25 -18.85
N SER A 436 10.57 3.42 -17.53
CA SER A 436 9.35 3.34 -16.76
C SER A 436 9.42 4.33 -15.59
N VAL A 437 8.39 4.35 -14.76
CA VAL A 437 8.27 5.18 -13.55
C VAL A 437 7.27 4.50 -12.61
N SER A 438 7.25 4.91 -11.34
CA SER A 438 6.39 4.35 -10.31
C SER A 438 6.59 2.83 -10.23
N LEU A 439 5.53 2.08 -9.94
CA LEU A 439 5.61 0.66 -9.72
C LEU A 439 6.01 -0.18 -10.95
N GLY A 440 6.02 0.40 -12.15
CA GLY A 440 6.66 -0.22 -13.31
C GLY A 440 8.20 -0.26 -13.16
N LEU A 441 8.80 0.82 -12.65
CA LEU A 441 10.21 0.87 -12.24
C LEU A 441 10.45 0.02 -10.98
N GLY A 442 9.55 0.10 -10.00
CA GLY A 442 9.62 -0.71 -8.78
C GLY A 442 9.70 -2.21 -9.06
N MET A 443 8.90 -2.73 -10.00
CA MET A 443 8.99 -4.13 -10.42
C MET A 443 10.35 -4.49 -11.01
N LEU A 444 10.94 -3.64 -11.88
CA LEU A 444 12.28 -3.88 -12.43
C LEU A 444 13.33 -3.96 -11.32
N ALA A 445 13.31 -3.03 -10.37
CA ALA A 445 14.23 -3.02 -9.23
C ALA A 445 14.05 -4.27 -8.33
N LEU A 446 12.80 -4.71 -8.10
CA LEU A 446 12.52 -5.94 -7.35
C LEU A 446 13.01 -7.19 -8.08
N PHE A 447 12.76 -7.30 -9.38
CA PHE A 447 13.22 -8.42 -10.19
C PHE A 447 14.75 -8.49 -10.22
N ALA A 448 15.42 -7.34 -10.36
CA ALA A 448 16.86 -7.24 -10.26
C ALA A 448 17.38 -7.75 -8.91
N ALA A 449 16.78 -7.30 -7.81
CA ALA A 449 17.18 -7.71 -6.46
C ALA A 449 16.94 -9.21 -6.23
N ARG A 450 15.85 -9.75 -6.80
CA ARG A 450 15.53 -11.18 -6.75
C ARG A 450 16.52 -12.03 -7.52
N MET A 451 17.00 -11.57 -8.67
CA MET A 451 18.05 -12.25 -9.43
C MET A 451 19.42 -12.10 -8.74
N ALA A 452 19.77 -10.91 -8.25
CA ALA A 452 20.99 -10.70 -7.46
C ALA A 452 21.07 -11.65 -6.25
N ARG A 453 19.96 -11.81 -5.52
CA ARG A 453 19.85 -12.74 -4.38
C ARG A 453 19.94 -14.22 -4.76
N ARG A 454 19.74 -14.56 -6.04
CA ARG A 454 19.94 -15.90 -6.58
C ARG A 454 21.37 -16.12 -7.10
N GLY A 455 22.24 -15.12 -6.97
CA GLY A 455 23.64 -15.20 -7.40
C GLY A 455 23.87 -14.95 -8.89
N TYR A 456 22.91 -14.30 -9.58
CA TYR A 456 23.12 -13.90 -10.96
C TYR A 456 24.04 -12.67 -11.04
N GLU A 457 24.94 -12.70 -12.03
CA GLU A 457 25.89 -11.61 -12.31
C GLU A 457 25.19 -10.37 -12.90
N PRO A 458 25.73 -9.15 -12.71
CA PRO A 458 25.10 -7.91 -13.17
C PRO A 458 24.74 -7.91 -14.66
N GLY A 459 25.64 -8.40 -15.52
CA GLY A 459 25.42 -8.44 -16.97
C GLY A 459 24.22 -9.30 -17.38
N PHE A 460 24.05 -10.47 -16.75
CA PHE A 460 22.88 -11.33 -16.98
C PHE A 460 21.60 -10.63 -16.51
N ILE A 461 21.65 -9.98 -15.34
CA ILE A 461 20.49 -9.25 -14.80
C ILE A 461 20.07 -8.14 -15.77
N VAL A 462 21.01 -7.32 -16.27
CA VAL A 462 20.72 -6.25 -17.24
C VAL A 462 20.04 -6.81 -18.49
N GLU A 463 20.60 -7.85 -19.08
CA GLU A 463 20.05 -8.48 -20.29
C GLU A 463 18.59 -8.93 -20.07
N ARG A 464 18.31 -9.57 -18.93
CA ARG A 464 16.95 -10.01 -18.57
C ARG A 464 16.02 -8.82 -18.36
N LEU A 465 16.43 -7.77 -17.64
CA LEU A 465 15.61 -6.58 -17.42
C LEU A 465 15.27 -5.86 -18.72
N GLU A 466 16.21 -5.76 -19.66
CA GLU A 466 15.98 -5.16 -20.99
C GLU A 466 14.96 -5.95 -21.81
N ALA A 467 14.96 -7.28 -21.70
CA ALA A 467 13.97 -8.15 -22.34
C ALA A 467 12.59 -8.12 -21.65
N MET A 468 12.55 -7.82 -20.35
CA MET A 468 11.32 -7.74 -19.56
C MET A 468 10.62 -6.38 -19.70
N ARG A 469 11.36 -5.26 -19.71
CA ARG A 469 10.80 -3.91 -19.60
C ARG A 469 9.73 -3.57 -20.64
N SER A 470 9.86 -4.08 -21.87
CA SER A 470 8.89 -3.82 -22.95
C SER A 470 7.57 -4.59 -22.80
N ARG A 471 7.55 -5.62 -21.93
CA ARG A 471 6.37 -6.43 -21.57
C ARG A 471 5.81 -6.08 -20.18
N ILE A 472 6.42 -5.10 -19.50
CA ILE A 472 5.82 -4.49 -18.31
C ILE A 472 4.92 -3.36 -18.80
N HIS A 473 3.62 -3.60 -18.76
CA HIS A 473 2.65 -2.63 -19.25
C HIS A 473 2.16 -1.76 -18.10
N VAL A 474 2.32 -0.44 -18.20
CA VAL A 474 1.83 0.53 -17.22
C VAL A 474 0.62 1.26 -17.81
N LEU A 475 -0.51 1.24 -17.09
CA LEU A 475 -1.72 1.98 -17.44
C LEU A 475 -2.29 2.67 -16.19
N PHE A 476 -2.77 3.90 -16.34
CA PHE A 476 -3.31 4.68 -15.23
C PHE A 476 -4.37 5.67 -15.70
N ALA A 477 -5.34 5.93 -14.85
CA ALA A 477 -6.35 6.96 -15.06
C ALA A 477 -6.02 8.18 -14.21
N VAL A 478 -6.25 9.38 -14.75
CA VAL A 478 -6.04 10.66 -14.04
C VAL A 478 -7.35 11.46 -14.01
N ASN A 479 -7.49 12.34 -13.01
CA ASN A 479 -8.61 13.28 -12.94
C ASN A 479 -8.44 14.44 -13.93
N THR A 480 -7.19 14.86 -14.18
CA THR A 480 -6.87 15.98 -15.07
C THR A 480 -5.46 15.84 -15.63
N LEU A 481 -5.25 16.33 -16.85
CA LEU A 481 -3.93 16.42 -17.49
C LEU A 481 -3.11 17.63 -17.03
N GLU A 482 -3.68 18.50 -16.20
CA GLU A 482 -3.04 19.77 -15.80
C GLU A 482 -1.74 19.56 -15.01
N TYR A 483 -1.68 18.56 -14.12
CA TYR A 483 -0.46 18.24 -13.36
C TYR A 483 0.68 17.82 -14.31
N LEU A 484 0.39 16.91 -15.23
CA LEU A 484 1.37 16.46 -16.24
C LEU A 484 1.83 17.61 -17.13
N ARG A 485 0.92 18.53 -17.47
CA ARG A 485 1.25 19.72 -18.27
C ARG A 485 2.15 20.69 -17.51
N ARG A 486 1.79 21.06 -16.28
CA ARG A 486 2.59 21.97 -15.44
C ARG A 486 3.97 21.41 -15.16
N GLY A 487 4.04 20.11 -14.90
CA GLY A 487 5.28 19.39 -14.71
C GLY A 487 6.11 19.19 -15.97
N GLY A 488 5.55 19.42 -17.16
CA GLY A 488 6.23 19.24 -18.46
C GLY A 488 6.39 17.78 -18.88
N ARG A 489 5.77 16.82 -18.18
CA ARG A 489 5.86 15.37 -18.43
C ARG A 489 4.63 14.80 -19.13
N ILE A 490 3.77 15.67 -19.68
CA ILE A 490 2.58 15.26 -20.45
C ILE A 490 2.93 14.46 -21.72
N GLY A 491 4.14 14.64 -22.27
CA GLY A 491 4.62 13.86 -23.42
C GLY A 491 3.61 13.80 -24.56
N LYS A 492 3.35 12.58 -25.04
CA LYS A 492 2.40 12.30 -26.11
C LYS A 492 0.94 12.38 -25.66
N ALA A 493 0.67 12.40 -24.35
CA ALA A 493 -0.69 12.59 -23.82
C ALA A 493 -1.27 13.99 -24.09
N ARG A 494 -0.46 14.94 -24.59
CA ARG A 494 -0.94 16.26 -25.08
C ARG A 494 -2.05 16.13 -26.13
N ALA A 495 -2.14 15.00 -26.84
CA ALA A 495 -3.23 14.72 -27.78
C ALA A 495 -4.62 14.73 -27.13
N PHE A 496 -4.72 14.50 -25.81
CA PHE A 496 -5.98 14.56 -25.06
C PHE A 496 -6.22 15.91 -24.38
N PHE A 497 -5.37 16.92 -24.63
CA PHE A 497 -5.50 18.23 -24.00
C PHE A 497 -6.74 18.97 -24.54
N GLY A 498 -7.60 19.46 -23.64
CA GLY A 498 -8.91 20.04 -23.98
C GLY A 498 -10.12 19.12 -23.72
N SER A 499 -10.00 18.15 -22.82
CA SER A 499 -11.07 17.20 -22.49
C SER A 499 -12.32 17.88 -21.92
N LEU A 500 -13.50 17.44 -22.38
CA LEU A 500 -14.81 17.84 -21.86
C LEU A 500 -14.98 17.42 -20.39
N LEU A 501 -15.78 18.18 -19.63
CA LEU A 501 -16.12 17.89 -18.24
C LEU A 501 -16.69 16.45 -18.10
N GLY A 502 -16.28 15.74 -17.05
CA GLY A 502 -16.76 14.37 -16.75
C GLY A 502 -16.10 13.24 -17.57
N ILE A 503 -15.05 13.54 -18.34
CA ILE A 503 -14.21 12.54 -19.01
C ILE A 503 -12.95 12.28 -18.18
N LYS A 504 -12.64 11.00 -17.93
CA LYS A 504 -11.37 10.56 -17.33
C LYS A 504 -10.40 10.07 -18.41
N PRO A 505 -9.24 10.72 -18.60
CA PRO A 505 -8.18 10.22 -19.45
C PRO A 505 -7.55 8.95 -18.88
N ILE A 506 -7.34 7.96 -19.73
CA ILE A 506 -6.53 6.78 -19.47
C ILE A 506 -5.22 6.92 -20.25
N LEU A 507 -4.12 6.83 -19.53
CA LEU A 507 -2.77 7.01 -20.01
C LEU A 507 -1.95 5.74 -19.80
N GLY A 508 -0.76 5.70 -20.39
CA GLY A 508 0.22 4.65 -20.14
C GLY A 508 1.64 5.15 -20.37
N VAL A 509 2.61 4.31 -20.05
CA VAL A 509 4.03 4.57 -20.35
C VAL A 509 4.42 3.73 -21.56
N VAL A 510 4.82 4.38 -22.65
CA VAL A 510 5.18 3.73 -23.92
C VAL A 510 6.53 4.25 -24.39
N GLY A 511 7.52 3.36 -24.46
CA GLY A 511 8.89 3.71 -24.84
C GLY A 511 9.50 4.79 -23.94
N GLY A 512 9.22 4.73 -22.63
CA GLY A 512 9.71 5.67 -21.63
C GLY A 512 8.95 7.00 -21.52
N GLU A 513 7.89 7.23 -22.28
CA GLU A 513 7.12 8.48 -22.24
C GLU A 513 5.66 8.25 -21.84
N VAL A 514 5.06 9.26 -21.20
CA VAL A 514 3.61 9.29 -20.96
C VAL A 514 2.87 9.46 -22.29
N ALA A 515 1.92 8.56 -22.55
CA ALA A 515 1.14 8.52 -23.77
C ALA A 515 -0.36 8.42 -23.48
N ALA A 516 -1.15 9.08 -24.33
CA ALA A 516 -2.60 8.92 -24.37
C ALA A 516 -2.96 7.50 -24.85
N VAL A 517 -3.84 6.83 -24.12
CA VAL A 517 -4.30 5.47 -24.47
C VAL A 517 -5.79 5.50 -24.82
N ASP A 518 -6.64 5.98 -23.89
CA ASP A 518 -8.09 6.01 -24.08
C ASP A 518 -8.75 7.08 -23.20
N LYS A 519 -10.06 7.28 -23.33
CA LYS A 519 -10.84 8.17 -22.47
C LYS A 519 -12.23 7.61 -22.23
N VAL A 520 -12.69 7.66 -20.99
CA VAL A 520 -14.02 7.19 -20.60
C VAL A 520 -14.83 8.30 -19.96
N ARG A 521 -16.16 8.20 -20.03
CA ARG A 521 -17.07 9.08 -19.29
C ARG A 521 -17.53 8.38 -18.01
N GLY A 522 -17.60 9.14 -16.92
CA GLY A 522 -17.99 8.63 -15.60
C GLY A 522 -16.78 8.12 -14.81
N GLY A 523 -16.72 8.47 -13.52
CA GLY A 523 -15.53 8.19 -12.72
C GLY A 523 -15.32 6.71 -12.42
N ARG A 524 -16.41 5.98 -12.17
CA ARG A 524 -16.38 4.53 -11.89
C ARG A 524 -16.08 3.65 -13.11
N ALA A 525 -16.08 4.20 -14.34
CA ALA A 525 -15.87 3.45 -15.58
C ALA A 525 -14.38 3.28 -15.96
N ALA A 526 -13.47 4.06 -15.37
CA ALA A 526 -12.06 4.07 -15.75
C ALA A 526 -11.34 2.75 -15.42
N GLN A 527 -11.61 2.15 -14.25
CA GLN A 527 -10.94 0.92 -13.82
C GLN A 527 -11.36 -0.33 -14.62
N PRO A 528 -12.66 -0.56 -14.89
CA PRO A 528 -13.06 -1.61 -15.84
C PRO A 528 -12.36 -1.46 -17.20
N ARG A 529 -12.29 -0.23 -17.73
CA ARG A 529 -11.63 0.02 -19.01
C ARG A 529 -10.11 -0.20 -18.94
N LEU A 530 -9.45 0.15 -17.83
CA LEU A 530 -8.04 -0.18 -17.60
C LEU A 530 -7.81 -1.69 -17.73
N VAL A 531 -8.68 -2.52 -17.13
CA VAL A 531 -8.58 -3.98 -17.16
C VAL A 531 -8.80 -4.53 -18.57
N GLU A 532 -9.73 -3.97 -19.34
CA GLU A 532 -9.90 -4.31 -20.76
C GLU A 532 -8.64 -4.00 -21.59
N LEU A 533 -8.09 -2.80 -21.42
CA LEU A 533 -6.85 -2.38 -22.09
C LEU A 533 -5.64 -3.25 -21.68
N PHE A 534 -5.63 -3.77 -20.45
CA PHE A 534 -4.64 -4.78 -20.05
C PHE A 534 -4.85 -6.10 -20.79
N LYS A 535 -6.08 -6.58 -20.95
CA LYS A 535 -6.38 -7.83 -21.69
C LYS A 535 -5.94 -7.75 -23.15
N GLU A 536 -5.98 -6.56 -23.75
CA GLU A 536 -5.48 -6.31 -25.09
C GLU A 536 -3.94 -6.44 -25.20
N ARG A 537 -3.20 -6.31 -24.09
CA ARG A 537 -1.72 -6.27 -24.06
C ARG A 537 -1.09 -7.49 -23.38
N VAL A 538 -1.76 -8.04 -22.37
CA VAL A 538 -1.29 -9.12 -21.51
C VAL A 538 -2.30 -10.26 -21.59
N PRO A 539 -1.95 -11.39 -22.24
CA PRO A 539 -2.80 -12.57 -22.28
C PRO A 539 -3.10 -13.09 -20.88
N ALA A 540 -4.30 -13.62 -20.63
CA ALA A 540 -4.66 -14.23 -19.34
C ALA A 540 -4.29 -15.73 -19.26
N THR A 541 -3.26 -16.17 -20.00
CA THR A 541 -2.91 -17.60 -20.16
C THR A 541 -1.97 -18.14 -19.08
N ARG A 542 -1.22 -17.28 -18.40
CA ARG A 542 -0.31 -17.60 -17.30
C ARG A 542 -0.50 -16.63 -16.12
N PRO A 543 -0.05 -16.98 -14.91
CA PRO A 543 -0.06 -16.07 -13.78
C PRO A 543 0.64 -14.73 -14.09
N VAL A 544 0.10 -13.65 -13.53
CA VAL A 544 0.57 -12.28 -13.74
C VAL A 544 1.06 -11.70 -12.41
N ILE A 545 2.15 -10.95 -12.47
CA ILE A 545 2.61 -10.08 -11.39
C ILE A 545 2.00 -8.71 -11.64
N ALA A 546 1.30 -8.18 -10.63
CA ALA A 546 0.66 -6.88 -10.70
C ALA A 546 1.25 -5.93 -9.65
N SER A 547 1.30 -4.66 -9.98
CA SER A 547 1.57 -3.60 -9.02
C SER A 547 0.59 -2.44 -9.22
N ILE A 548 0.08 -1.85 -8.14
CA ILE A 548 -0.99 -0.84 -8.14
C ILE A 548 -0.55 0.38 -7.34
N ALA A 549 -0.55 1.54 -7.99
CA ALA A 549 -0.13 2.80 -7.38
C ALA A 549 -1.31 3.77 -7.24
N HIS A 550 -1.39 4.47 -6.11
CA HIS A 550 -2.43 5.47 -5.87
C HIS A 550 -1.95 6.66 -5.00
N PRO A 551 -2.26 7.92 -5.37
CA PRO A 551 -2.32 9.06 -4.45
C PRO A 551 -3.58 9.07 -3.57
N ARG A 552 -3.46 8.81 -2.26
CA ARG A 552 -4.58 8.96 -1.29
C ARG A 552 -5.91 8.28 -1.67
N ALA A 553 -5.86 7.18 -2.42
CA ALA A 553 -7.05 6.51 -2.94
C ALA A 553 -7.04 4.99 -2.69
N PRO A 554 -6.90 4.53 -1.42
CA PRO A 554 -6.78 3.10 -1.09
C PRO A 554 -8.00 2.29 -1.53
N VAL A 555 -9.23 2.81 -1.39
CA VAL A 555 -10.46 2.16 -1.88
C VAL A 555 -10.43 1.91 -3.38
N TRP A 556 -9.91 2.88 -4.15
CA TRP A 556 -9.83 2.75 -5.59
C TRP A 556 -8.73 1.76 -6.00
N ALA A 557 -7.59 1.77 -5.32
CA ALA A 557 -6.57 0.75 -5.52
C ALA A 557 -7.08 -0.65 -5.19
N ASP A 558 -7.86 -0.78 -4.12
CA ASP A 558 -8.51 -2.01 -3.71
C ASP A 558 -9.49 -2.53 -4.77
N ARG A 559 -10.35 -1.64 -5.27
CA ARG A 559 -11.26 -1.97 -6.37
C ARG A 559 -10.51 -2.42 -7.63
N LEU A 560 -9.44 -1.71 -8.01
CA LEU A 560 -8.62 -2.12 -9.16
C LEU A 560 -7.96 -3.49 -8.92
N ARG A 561 -7.50 -3.78 -7.70
CA ARG A 561 -6.98 -5.10 -7.32
C ARG A 561 -8.04 -6.17 -7.51
N GLY A 562 -9.25 -5.95 -7.03
CA GLY A 562 -10.38 -6.88 -7.19
C GLY A 562 -10.68 -7.16 -8.67
N LEU A 563 -10.79 -6.13 -9.49
CA LEU A 563 -11.05 -6.26 -10.93
C LEU A 563 -9.90 -7.01 -11.66
N LEU A 564 -8.65 -6.76 -11.29
CA LEU A 564 -7.51 -7.51 -11.82
C LEU A 564 -7.55 -8.98 -11.40
N GLY A 565 -7.92 -9.28 -10.16
CA GLY A 565 -8.05 -10.65 -9.66
C GLY A 565 -9.20 -11.45 -10.30
N GLN A 566 -10.24 -10.76 -10.78
CA GLN A 566 -11.29 -11.38 -11.59
C GLN A 566 -10.83 -11.66 -13.03
N ALA A 567 -9.93 -10.83 -13.56
CA ALA A 567 -9.45 -10.93 -14.94
C ALA A 567 -8.23 -11.85 -15.11
N TYR A 568 -7.42 -12.01 -14.07
CA TYR A 568 -6.13 -12.70 -14.11
C TYR A 568 -5.92 -13.57 -12.88
N THR A 569 -5.19 -14.68 -13.05
CA THR A 569 -4.54 -15.34 -11.91
C THR A 569 -3.34 -14.49 -11.48
N LEU A 570 -3.44 -13.83 -10.32
CA LEU A 570 -2.37 -13.00 -9.80
C LEU A 570 -1.42 -13.84 -8.95
N SER A 571 -0.15 -13.98 -9.36
CA SER A 571 0.87 -14.67 -8.56
C SER A 571 1.44 -13.77 -7.46
N GLU A 572 1.39 -12.46 -7.67
CA GLU A 572 1.85 -11.45 -6.72
C GLU A 572 1.16 -10.12 -7.03
N VAL A 573 0.80 -9.39 -5.97
CA VAL A 573 0.24 -8.04 -6.08
C VAL A 573 0.97 -7.13 -5.10
N LEU A 574 1.61 -6.09 -5.62
CA LEU A 574 2.14 -4.98 -4.83
C LEU A 574 1.17 -3.80 -4.88
N VAL A 575 0.76 -3.28 -3.74
CA VAL A 575 0.01 -2.01 -3.67
C VAL A 575 0.87 -1.00 -2.93
N ALA A 576 1.02 0.19 -3.50
CA ALA A 576 1.80 1.26 -2.88
C ALA A 576 1.14 2.62 -3.06
N GLU A 577 1.36 3.50 -2.09
CA GLU A 577 1.05 4.91 -2.25
C GLU A 577 2.08 5.56 -3.18
N MET A 578 1.59 6.40 -4.10
CA MET A 578 2.44 7.12 -5.05
C MET A 578 3.25 8.22 -4.33
N GLY A 579 4.56 8.27 -4.58
CA GLY A 579 5.46 9.21 -3.92
C GLY A 579 5.30 10.67 -4.38
N PRO A 580 5.69 11.65 -3.55
CA PRO A 580 5.67 13.09 -3.85
C PRO A 580 6.15 13.50 -5.25
N VAL A 581 7.23 12.90 -5.76
CA VAL A 581 7.77 13.28 -7.07
C VAL A 581 6.85 12.84 -8.19
N VAL A 582 6.41 11.59 -8.20
CA VAL A 582 5.46 11.09 -9.20
C VAL A 582 4.11 11.82 -9.05
N GLY A 583 3.65 12.01 -7.81
CA GLY A 583 2.43 12.73 -7.45
C GLY A 583 2.38 14.18 -7.93
N THR A 584 3.52 14.87 -7.99
CA THR A 584 3.62 16.24 -8.55
C THR A 584 3.16 16.29 -10.01
N HIS A 585 3.49 15.25 -10.78
CA HIS A 585 3.18 15.18 -12.21
C HIS A 585 1.86 14.45 -12.49
N ALA A 586 1.53 13.39 -11.75
CA ALA A 586 0.30 12.63 -11.94
C ALA A 586 -0.94 13.33 -11.34
N GLY A 587 -0.77 13.99 -10.19
CA GLY A 587 -1.85 14.64 -9.44
C GLY A 587 -2.70 13.69 -8.60
N PRO A 588 -3.50 14.23 -7.67
CA PRO A 588 -4.38 13.47 -6.79
C PRO A 588 -5.51 12.77 -7.57
N GLY A 589 -5.99 11.65 -7.01
CA GLY A 589 -7.02 10.81 -7.63
C GLY A 589 -6.56 10.00 -8.85
N THR A 590 -5.26 10.04 -9.17
CA THR A 590 -4.67 9.07 -10.10
C THR A 590 -4.79 7.67 -9.51
N VAL A 591 -5.10 6.67 -10.33
CA VAL A 591 -4.97 5.25 -9.96
C VAL A 591 -4.52 4.49 -11.18
N GLY A 592 -3.54 3.61 -11.00
CA GLY A 592 -3.01 2.82 -12.10
C GLY A 592 -2.41 1.52 -11.63
N ALA A 593 -2.12 0.68 -12.61
CA ALA A 593 -1.40 -0.55 -12.39
C ALA A 593 -0.27 -0.73 -13.40
N ALA A 594 0.67 -1.59 -13.05
CA ALA A 594 1.60 -2.19 -13.98
C ALA A 594 1.45 -3.71 -13.92
N LEU A 595 1.38 -4.35 -15.08
CA LEU A 595 1.22 -5.80 -15.22
C LEU A 595 2.41 -6.39 -15.98
N PHE A 596 2.87 -7.54 -15.49
CA PHE A 596 3.91 -8.34 -16.12
C PHE A 596 3.52 -9.82 -16.11
N GLN A 597 3.51 -10.44 -17.28
CA GLN A 597 3.38 -11.89 -17.40
C GLN A 597 4.77 -12.49 -17.69
N PRO A 598 5.42 -13.13 -16.69
CA PRO A 598 6.69 -13.81 -16.92
C PRO A 598 6.50 -14.98 -17.90
N THR A 599 7.53 -15.26 -18.71
CA THR A 599 7.62 -16.55 -19.41
C THR A 599 7.95 -17.67 -18.42
N ASP A 600 7.85 -18.92 -18.87
CA ASP A 600 8.19 -20.08 -18.02
C ASP A 600 9.67 -20.07 -17.59
N GLU A 601 10.57 -19.52 -18.42
CA GLU A 601 11.99 -19.32 -18.09
C GLU A 601 12.22 -18.17 -17.10
N GLU A 602 11.36 -17.14 -17.14
CA GLU A 602 11.50 -15.94 -16.30
C GLU A 602 10.87 -16.09 -14.94
N ALA A 603 9.78 -16.85 -14.84
CA ALA A 603 9.05 -17.09 -13.60
C ALA A 603 9.97 -17.45 -12.42
N PRO A 604 10.93 -18.40 -12.53
CA PRO A 604 11.84 -18.71 -11.41
C PRO A 604 12.81 -17.57 -11.07
N LEU A 605 13.16 -16.71 -12.03
CA LEU A 605 14.09 -15.58 -11.84
C LEU A 605 13.44 -14.46 -11.03
N VAL A 606 12.16 -14.18 -11.32
CA VAL A 606 11.43 -13.05 -10.75
C VAL A 606 10.48 -13.43 -9.63
N ALA A 607 10.27 -14.72 -9.37
CA ALA A 607 9.42 -15.19 -8.28
C ALA A 607 9.84 -14.56 -6.94
N PRO A 608 8.89 -14.26 -6.05
CA PRO A 608 9.19 -13.92 -4.66
C PRO A 608 10.24 -14.88 -4.13
N LEU A 609 11.28 -14.30 -3.52
CA LEU A 609 12.27 -15.13 -2.83
C LEU A 609 11.49 -15.86 -1.75
N ALA A 610 11.53 -17.19 -1.77
CA ALA A 610 10.94 -17.97 -0.69
C ALA A 610 11.42 -17.35 0.63
N GLU A 611 10.51 -17.13 1.59
CA GLU A 611 10.94 -17.11 2.98
C GLU A 611 11.85 -18.32 3.10
N PRO A 612 13.14 -18.13 3.45
CA PRO A 612 14.10 -19.19 3.25
C PRO A 612 13.55 -20.42 3.99
N VAL A 613 13.37 -21.53 3.27
CA VAL A 613 12.67 -22.77 3.68
C VAL A 613 13.04 -23.31 5.07
#